data_AF-A0A9D2L223-F1
#
_entry.id   AF-A0A9D2L223-F1
#
_cell.length_a   1.000
_cell.length_b   1.000
_cell.length_c   1.000
_cell.angle_alpha   90.00
_cell.angle_beta   90.00
_cell.angle_gamma   90.00
#
_symmetry.space_group_name_H-M   'P 1'
#
loop_
_entity.id
_entity.type
_entity.pdbx_description
1 polymer ?
#
loop_
_entity_poly.entity_id
_entity_poly.type
_entity_poly.pdbx_seq_one_letter_code
_entity_poly.pdbx_strand_id
1 'polypeptide(L)' 'MKIIFYYYNSTGTLFLSYSDGNGGYADEAYVFYTLRQAIQKFRREYGLQRKHIRVIKLY' A
#
# COMPACT_ATOMS: atom_id res chain seq x y z
N MET A 1 9.74 11.01 -1.75
CA MET A 1 9.14 10.70 -0.43
C MET A 1 8.29 9.46 -0.59
N LYS A 2 8.45 8.44 0.25
CA LYS A 2 7.70 7.17 0.10
C LYS A 2 6.32 7.26 0.72
N ILE A 3 5.28 7.05 -0.08
CA ILE A 3 3.87 7.14 0.33
C ILE A 3 3.13 5.91 -0.17
N ILE A 4 2.26 5.35 0.66
CA ILE A 4 1.21 4.41 0.26
C ILE A 4 -0.12 5.12 0.48
N PHE A 5 -0.87 5.29 -0.60
CA PHE A 5 -2.28 5.64 -0.55
C PHE A 5 -3.11 4.37 -0.45
N TYR A 6 -4.20 4.40 0.30
CA TYR A 6 -5.11 3.27 0.36
C TYR A 6 -6.57 3.68 0.37
N TYR A 7 -7.41 2.79 -0.15
CA TYR A 7 -8.86 2.87 -0.04
C TYR A 7 -9.50 1.49 -0.12
N TYR A 8 -10.74 1.41 0.35
CA TYR A 8 -11.60 0.25 0.16
C TYR A 8 -12.64 0.57 -0.92
N ASN A 9 -12.84 -0.35 -1.85
CA ASN A 9 -13.97 -0.24 -2.78
C ASN A 9 -15.28 -0.76 -2.14
N SER A 10 -16.38 -0.71 -2.90
CA SER A 10 -17.70 -1.16 -2.45
C SER A 10 -17.78 -2.66 -2.12
N THR A 11 -16.86 -3.47 -2.66
CA THR A 11 -16.80 -4.92 -2.39
C THR A 11 -15.87 -5.26 -1.22
N GLY A 12 -15.29 -4.26 -0.54
CA GLY A 12 -14.37 -4.47 0.58
C GLY A 12 -12.94 -4.85 0.15
N THR A 13 -12.61 -4.74 -1.14
CA THR A 13 -11.23 -4.92 -1.63
C THR A 13 -10.39 -3.73 -1.23
N LEU A 14 -9.23 -3.99 -0.63
CA LEU A 14 -8.25 -2.98 -0.26
C LEU A 14 -7.29 -2.73 -1.41
N PHE A 15 -7.22 -1.49 -1.87
CA PHE A 15 -6.24 -1.05 -2.86
C PHE A 15 -5.12 -0.29 -2.16
N LEU A 16 -3.88 -0.61 -2.51
CA LEU A 16 -2.68 0.15 -2.13
C LEU A 16 -2.06 0.73 -3.39
N SER A 17 -1.77 2.03 -3.37
CA SER A 17 -1.01 2.72 -4.42
C SER A 17 0.25 3.34 -3.81
N TYR A 18 1.41 2.91 -4.27
CA TYR A 18 2.71 3.32 -3.76
C TYR A 18 3.43 4.25 -4.73
N SER A 19 4.08 5.27 -4.16
CA SER A 19 5.06 6.10 -4.87
C SER A 19 6.27 6.37 -3.98
N ASP A 20 7.48 6.32 -4.54
CA ASP A 20 8.70 6.71 -3.85
C ASP A 20 9.13 8.16 -4.10
N GLY A 21 8.46 8.84 -5.03
CA GLY A 21 8.75 10.20 -5.49
C GLY A 21 9.92 10.31 -6.49
N ASN A 22 10.52 9.20 -6.90
CA ASN A 22 11.65 9.13 -7.84
C ASN A 22 11.29 8.29 -9.09
N GLY A 23 10.00 8.19 -9.41
CA GLY A 23 9.50 7.39 -10.53
C GLY A 23 9.22 5.92 -10.20
N GLY A 24 9.50 5.46 -8.98
CA GLY A 24 9.07 4.14 -8.51
C GLY A 24 7.60 4.16 -8.09
N TYR A 25 6.79 3.34 -8.76
CA TYR A 25 5.36 3.17 -8.48
C TYR A 25 4.99 1.69 -8.44
N ALA A 26 3.96 1.36 -7.65
CA ALA A 26 3.36 0.03 -7.62
C ALA A 26 1.93 0.13 -7.10
N ASP A 27 1.01 -0.58 -7.74
CA ASP A 27 -0.40 -0.64 -7.34
C ASP A 27 -0.77 -2.10 -7.10
N GLU A 28 -1.41 -2.38 -5.97
CA GLU A 28 -1.78 -3.73 -5.55
C GLU A 28 -3.19 -3.76 -4.98
N ALA A 29 -3.91 -4.85 -5.24
CA ALA A 29 -5.24 -5.10 -4.72
C ALA A 29 -5.24 -6.34 -3.82
N TYR A 30 -5.78 -6.19 -2.62
CA TYR A 30 -5.83 -7.25 -1.61
C TYR A 30 -7.29 -7.54 -1.22
N VAL A 31 -7.72 -8.78 -1.48
CA VAL A 31 -9.04 -9.30 -1.08
C VAL A 31 -8.87 -10.14 0.18
N PHE A 32 -9.71 -9.93 1.20
CA PHE A 32 -9.66 -10.60 2.51
C PHE A 32 -8.43 -10.29 3.38
N TYR A 33 -7.72 -9.19 3.09
CA TYR A 33 -6.64 -8.69 3.96
C TYR A 33 -7.12 -7.49 4.77
N THR A 34 -6.73 -7.46 6.04
CA THR A 34 -6.73 -6.20 6.81
C THR A 34 -5.65 -5.26 6.26
N LEU A 35 -5.82 -3.95 6.50
CA LEU A 35 -4.82 -2.95 6.11
C LEU A 35 -3.40 -3.30 6.59
N ARG A 36 -3.28 -3.76 7.84
CA ARG A 36 -1.99 -4.13 8.43
C ARG A 36 -1.36 -5.31 7.69
N GLN A 37 -2.13 -6.35 7.37
CA GLN A 37 -1.61 -7.53 6.66
C GLN A 37 -1.20 -7.16 5.23
N ALA A 38 -2.00 -6.37 4.53
CA ALA A 38 -1.68 -5.89 3.18
C ALA A 38 -0.39 -5.07 3.16
N ILE A 39 -0.23 -4.10 4.06
CA ILE A 39 1.00 -3.30 4.17
C ILE A 39 2.22 -4.16 4.50
N GLN A 40 2.08 -5.15 5.39
CA GLN A 40 3.18 -6.06 5.73
C GLN A 40 3.59 -6.91 4.53
N LYS A 41 2.62 -7.44 3.78
CA LYS A 41 2.85 -8.23 2.56
C LYS A 41 3.51 -7.37 1.48
N PHE A 42 2.93 -6.22 1.16
CA PHE A 42 3.49 -5.24 0.23
C PHE A 42 4.94 -4.89 0.57
N ARG A 43 5.22 -4.61 1.85
CA ARG A 43 6.59 -4.30 2.30
C ARG A 43 7.58 -5.44 2.05
N ARG A 44 7.15 -6.68 2.17
CA ARG A 44 8.01 -7.85 1.93
C ARG A 44 8.25 -8.04 0.44
N GLU A 45 7.21 -7.95 -0.37
CA GLU A 45 7.27 -8.14 -1.83
C GLU A 45 8.19 -7.10 -2.50
N TYR A 46 8.09 -5.84 -2.08
CA TYR A 46 8.82 -4.74 -2.69
C TYR A 46 10.12 -4.36 -1.96
N GLY A 47 10.59 -5.18 -1.00
CA GLY A 47 11.84 -4.91 -0.27
C GLY A 47 11.81 -3.63 0.60
N LEU A 48 10.62 -3.19 1.01
CA LEU A 48 10.38 -1.95 1.75
C LEU A 48 10.31 -2.15 3.29
N GLN A 49 10.80 -3.31 3.75
CA GLN A 49 10.89 -3.64 5.17
C GLN A 49 11.71 -2.56 5.90
N ARG A 50 11.22 -2.11 7.06
CA ARG A 50 11.85 -1.08 7.92
C ARG A 50 12.01 0.31 7.27
N LYS A 51 11.60 0.52 6.02
CA LYS A 51 11.61 1.85 5.39
C LYS A 51 10.50 2.72 5.98
N HIS A 52 10.81 3.98 6.26
CA HIS A 52 9.80 4.96 6.63
C HIS A 52 8.92 5.26 5.41
N ILE A 53 7.63 5.00 5.54
CA ILE A 53 6.62 5.16 4.48
C ILE A 53 5.39 5.78 5.13
N ARG A 54 4.91 6.90 4.57
CA ARG A 54 3.66 7.51 5.01
C ARG A 54 2.50 6.71 4.42
N VAL A 55 1.49 6.41 5.23
CA VAL A 55 0.29 5.69 4.79
C VAL A 55 -0.89 6.64 4.91
N ILE A 56 -1.61 6.88 3.82
CA ILE A 56 -2.66 7.90 3.71
C ILE A 56 -3.94 7.25 3.18
N LYS A 57 -5.07 7.41 3.88
CA LYS A 57 -6.39 6.99 3.40
C LYS A 57 -6.91 8.03 2.41
N LEU A 58 -7.41 7.60 1.25
CA LEU A 58 -7.94 8.51 0.23
C LEU A 58 -9.42 8.87 0.46
N TYR A 59 -10.24 7.90 0.90
CA TYR A 59 -11.68 8.08 1.15
C TYR A 59 -12.13 7.14 2.28
#